data_AF-A0A093FCQ1-F1
#
_entry.id   AF-A0A093FCQ1-F1
#
_cell.length_a   1.000
_cell.length_b   1.000
_cell.length_c   1.000
_cell.angle_alpha   90.00
_cell.angle_beta   90.00
_cell.angle_gamma   90.00
#
_symmetry.space_group_name_H-M   'P 1'
#
loop_
_entity.id
_entity.type
_entity.pdbx_description
1 polymer ?
#
loop_
_entity_poly.entity_id
_entity_poly.type
_entity_poly.pdbx_seq_one_letter_code
_entity_poly.pdbx_strand_id
1 'polypeptide(L)' 'ELDEITLERVLEELETMCYENMNIAIETEEGLGIEYDEDVVCDVCRSPEGEDGNEMVFCDKCNVCVHQ' A
#
# COMPACT_ATOMS: atom_id res chain seq x y z
N GLU A 1 -38.68 -0.78 8.36
CA GLU A 1 -37.42 -1.52 8.57
C GLU A 1 -36.75 -1.68 7.22
N LEU A 2 -35.42 -1.52 7.16
CA LEU A 2 -34.64 -1.89 5.98
C LEU A 2 -34.54 -3.41 5.96
N ASP A 3 -34.79 -4.02 4.80
CA ASP A 3 -34.59 -5.45 4.65
C ASP A 3 -33.09 -5.78 4.67
N GLU A 4 -32.78 -6.97 5.19
CA GLU A 4 -31.41 -7.44 5.39
C GLU A 4 -30.62 -7.49 4.08
N ILE A 5 -31.27 -7.85 2.97
CA ILE A 5 -30.66 -7.94 1.63
C ILE A 5 -30.27 -6.54 1.12
N THR A 6 -31.13 -5.55 1.30
CA THR A 6 -30.81 -4.16 0.94
C THR A 6 -29.66 -3.64 1.79
N LEU A 7 -29.63 -3.97 3.09
CA LEU A 7 -28.52 -3.57 3.95
C LEU A 7 -27.19 -4.21 3.51
N GLU A 8 -27.19 -5.51 3.24
CA GLU A 8 -26.01 -6.25 2.77
C GLU A 8 -25.45 -5.64 1.47
N ARG A 9 -26.31 -5.42 0.47
CA ARG A 9 -25.89 -4.81 -0.80
C ARG A 9 -25.33 -3.40 -0.64
N VAL A 10 -25.91 -2.60 0.23
CA VAL A 10 -25.41 -1.23 0.49
C VAL A 10 -24.04 -1.30 1.18
N LEU A 11 -23.83 -2.24 2.10
CA LEU A 11 -22.54 -2.42 2.75
C LEU A 11 -21.47 -2.91 1.78
N GLU A 12 -21.78 -3.87 0.89
CA GLU A 12 -20.85 -4.36 -0.14
C GLU A 12 -20.42 -3.25 -1.11
N GLU A 13 -21.37 -2.41 -1.56
CA GLU A 13 -21.07 -1.27 -2.43
C GLU A 13 -20.19 -0.24 -1.72
N LEU A 14 -20.48 0.05 -0.44
CA LEU A 14 -19.65 0.95 0.36
C LEU A 14 -18.23 0.42 0.56
N GLU A 15 -18.08 -0.88 0.85
CA GLU A 15 -16.77 -1.52 0.98
C GLU A 15 -15.97 -1.44 -0.32
N THR A 16 -16.63 -1.74 -1.45
CA THR A 16 -16.02 -1.64 -2.79
C THR A 16 -15.55 -0.22 -3.08
N MET A 17 -16.41 0.78 -2.85
CA MET A 17 -16.06 2.19 -3.03
C MET A 17 -14.91 2.63 -2.12
N CYS A 18 -14.91 2.19 -0.86
CA CYS A 18 -13.82 2.49 0.07
C CYS A 18 -12.49 1.89 -0.40
N TYR A 19 -12.50 0.64 -0.86
CA TYR A 19 -11.33 -0.04 -1.39
C TYR A 19 -10.77 0.67 -2.64
N GLU A 20 -11.64 1.02 -3.59
CA GLU A 20 -11.24 1.75 -4.80
C GLU A 20 -10.66 3.12 -4.46
N ASN A 21 -11.33 3.89 -3.60
CA ASN A 21 -10.86 5.20 -3.18
C ASN A 21 -9.52 5.13 -2.45
N MET A 22 -9.30 4.11 -1.62
CA MET A 22 -8.05 3.91 -0.91
C MET A 22 -6.92 3.56 -1.88
N ASN A 23 -7.16 2.71 -2.88
CA ASN A 23 -6.16 2.43 -3.92
C ASN A 23 -5.82 3.66 -4.74
N ILE A 24 -6.84 4.47 -5.11
CA ILE A 24 -6.60 5.73 -5.84
C ILE A 24 -5.78 6.69 -4.98
N ALA A 25 -6.11 6.83 -3.69
CA ALA A 25 -5.35 7.68 -2.78
C ALA A 25 -3.89 7.21 -2.66
N ILE A 26 -3.65 5.90 -2.53
CA ILE A 26 -2.30 5.31 -2.50
C ILE A 26 -1.53 5.60 -3.79
N GLU A 27 -2.18 5.47 -4.96
CA GLU A 27 -1.52 5.72 -6.26
C GLU A 27 -1.28 7.20 -6.57
N THR A 28 -2.11 8.11 -6.03
CA THR A 28 -2.11 9.53 -6.43
C THR A 28 -1.55 10.50 -5.39
N GLU A 29 -1.41 10.07 -4.13
CA GLU A 29 -0.92 10.92 -3.04
C GLU A 29 0.60 10.75 -2.89
N GLU A 30 1.36 11.71 -3.44
CA GLU A 30 2.81 11.84 -3.23
C GLU A 30 3.10 11.90 -1.72
N GLY A 31 3.84 10.90 -1.20
CA GLY A 31 4.21 10.82 0.23
C GLY A 31 3.57 9.68 1.03
N LEU A 32 2.66 8.90 0.46
CA LEU A 32 2.12 7.67 1.10
C LEU A 32 2.90 6.40 0.76
N GLY A 33 3.80 6.45 -0.22
CA GLY A 33 4.64 5.31 -0.60
C GLY A 33 5.64 4.94 0.49
N ILE A 34 6.00 3.66 0.57
CA ILE A 34 6.99 3.15 1.53
C ILE A 34 8.40 3.75 1.35
N GLU A 35 8.67 4.38 0.21
CA GLU A 35 9.94 5.08 -0.04
C GLU A 35 10.15 6.32 0.86
N TYR A 36 9.08 6.82 1.48
CA TYR A 36 9.11 7.94 2.42
C TYR A 36 9.12 7.52 3.89
N ASP A 37 9.02 6.22 4.17
CA ASP A 37 9.05 5.68 5.53
C ASP A 37 10.50 5.33 5.93
N GLU A 38 11.00 5.99 6.97
CA GLU A 38 12.37 5.85 7.47
C GLU A 38 12.62 4.52 8.19
N ASP A 39 11.57 3.79 8.57
CA ASP A 39 11.65 2.50 9.24
C ASP A 39 11.65 1.31 8.25
N VAL A 40 11.60 1.57 6.94
CA VAL A 40 11.57 0.51 5.92
C VAL A 40 12.90 -0.23 5.84
N VAL A 41 12.79 -1.56 5.86
CA VAL A 41 13.92 -2.49 5.72
C VAL A 41 13.76 -3.31 4.46
N CYS A 42 14.87 -3.85 3.96
CA CYS A 42 14.82 -4.78 2.84
C CYS A 42 14.00 -6.02 3.22
N ASP A 43 12.98 -6.36 2.43
CA ASP A 43 12.07 -7.48 2.68
C ASP A 43 12.77 -8.85 2.68
N VAL A 44 13.94 -8.93 2.03
CA VAL A 44 14.74 -10.15 1.91
C VAL A 44 15.70 -10.32 3.09
N CYS A 45 16.55 -9.32 3.35
CA CYS A 45 17.63 -9.44 4.34
C CYS A 45 17.30 -8.80 5.69
N ARG A 46 16.20 -8.04 5.79
CA ARG A 46 15.77 -7.27 6.97
C ARG A 46 16.77 -6.23 7.46
N SER A 47 17.73 -5.84 6.62
CA SER A 47 18.65 -4.74 6.90
C SER A 47 18.03 -3.40 6.50
N PRO A 48 18.15 -2.35 7.33
CA PRO A 48 17.79 -0.98 6.97
C PRO A 48 18.86 -0.27 6.13
N GLU A 49 20.05 -0.86 5.99
CA GLU A 49 21.22 -0.19 5.41
C GLU A 49 21.32 -0.46 3.91
N GLY A 50 21.36 0.60 3.10
CA GLY A 50 21.81 0.54 1.70
C GLY A 50 23.32 0.72 1.61
N GLU A 51 23.99 -0.14 0.86
CA GLU A 51 25.45 -0.07 0.65
C GLU A 51 25.77 0.46 -0.76
N ASP A 52 27.00 0.96 -0.97
CA ASP A 52 27.45 1.45 -2.28
C ASP A 52 27.46 0.30 -3.31
N GLY A 53 26.67 0.45 -4.38
CA GLY A 53 26.43 -0.61 -5.36
C GLY A 53 25.41 -1.68 -4.94
N ASN A 54 24.73 -1.50 -3.81
CA ASN A 54 23.64 -2.33 -3.31
C ASN A 54 22.56 -1.43 -2.66
N GLU A 55 22.03 -0.51 -3.46
CA GLU A 55 21.07 0.49 -3.03
C GLU A 55 19.68 -0.14 -2.78
N MET A 56 18.86 0.55 -1.98
CA MET A 56 17.48 0.15 -1.74
C MET A 56 16.61 0.56 -2.93
N VAL A 57 15.87 -0.39 -3.47
CA VAL A 57 14.99 -0.23 -4.63
C VAL A 57 13.55 -0.51 -4.21
N PHE A 58 12.65 0.41 -4.59
CA PHE A 58 11.24 0.36 -4.23
C PHE A 58 10.40 0.01 -5.46
N CYS A 59 9.36 -0.78 -5.26
CA CYS A 59 8.38 -1.09 -6.30
C CYS A 59 7.01 -0.50 -5.93
N ASP A 60 6.60 0.57 -6.60
CA ASP A 60 5.34 1.28 -6.35
C ASP A 60 4.10 0.40 -6.48
N LYS A 61 4.14 -0.61 -7.35
CA LYS A 61 3.00 -1.52 -7.56
C LYS A 61 2.86 -2.59 -6.49
N CYS A 62 3.98 -3.07 -5.97
CA CYS A 62 3.97 -4.15 -4.99
C CYS A 62 4.15 -3.64 -3.57
N ASN A 63 4.51 -2.36 -3.41
CA ASN A 63 4.84 -1.74 -2.14
C ASN A 63 5.88 -2.56 -1.36
N VAL A 64 6.95 -2.96 -2.05
CA VAL A 64 8.06 -3.76 -1.50
C VAL A 64 9.38 -3.00 -1.64
N CYS A 65 10.29 -3.23 -0.70
CA CYS A 65 11.62 -2.65 -0.70
C CYS A 65 12.68 -3.76 -0.67
N VAL A 66 13.60 -3.75 -1.62
CA VAL A 66 14.67 -4.75 -1.71
C VAL A 66 15.99 -4.08 -2.05
N HIS A 67 17.11 -4.71 -1.69
CA HIS A 67 18.41 -4.34 -2.24
C HIS A 67 18.54 -4.73 -3.71
N GLN A 68 19.39 -4.00 -4.45
CA GLN A 68 19.65 -4.18 -5.89
C GLN A 68 20.32 -5.53 -6.26
#